data_AF-A0A967X3I8-F1
#
_entry.id   AF-A0A967X3I8-F1
#
_cell.length_a   1.000
_cell.length_b   1.000
_cell.length_c   1.000
_cell.angle_alpha   90.00
_cell.angle_beta   90.00
_cell.angle_gamma   90.00
#
_symmetry.space_group_name_H-M   'P 1'
#
loop_
_entity.id
_entity.type
_entity.pdbx_description
1 polymer ?
#
loop_
_entity_poly.entity_id
_entity_poly.type
_entity_poly.pdbx_seq_one_letter_code
_entity_poly.pdbx_strand_id
1 'polypeptide(L)' 'MVAFIDAERDTYGVEPMCAVLPIAPATYFRHKAWARHPEQRSARRQRDAWLKTQIQRVWDENFAVYGPRKVWQQL' A
#
# COMPACT_ATOMS: atom_id res chain seq x y z
N MET A 1 -6.71 3.24 -8.04
CA MET A 1 -8.15 3.34 -7.72
C MET A 1 -8.42 4.36 -6.63
N VAL A 2 -7.99 4.16 -5.38
CA VAL A 2 -8.19 5.17 -4.31
C VAL A 2 -7.55 6.52 -4.64
N ALA A 3 -6.36 6.54 -5.22
CA ALA A 3 -5.69 7.77 -5.66
C ALA A 3 -6.47 8.55 -6.75
N PHE A 4 -7.18 7.84 -7.63
CA PHE A 4 -8.02 8.46 -8.65
C PHE A 4 -9.26 9.10 -8.03
N ILE A 5 -9.91 8.39 -7.09
CA ILE A 5 -11.03 8.96 -6.32
C ILE A 5 -10.55 10.16 -5.49
N ASP A 6 -9.37 10.09 -4.88
CA ASP A 6 -8.81 11.22 -4.14
C ASP A 6 -8.57 12.46 -5.01
N ALA A 7 -8.21 12.30 -6.29
CA ALA A 7 -7.98 13.41 -7.20
C ALA A 7 -9.29 14.08 -7.67
N GLU A 8 -10.37 13.31 -7.82
CA GLU A 8 -11.59 13.75 -8.50
C GLU A 8 -12.80 13.89 -7.55
N ARG A 9 -12.66 13.53 -6.27
CA ARG A 9 -13.76 13.57 -5.29
C ARG A 9 -14.35 14.96 -5.09
N ASP A 10 -13.57 16.01 -5.27
CA ASP A 10 -14.03 17.38 -5.04
C ASP A 10 -14.97 17.84 -6.19
N THR A 11 -14.81 17.24 -7.38
CA THR A 11 -15.65 17.49 -8.57
C THR A 11 -16.90 16.60 -8.59
N TYR A 12 -16.75 15.31 -8.32
CA TYR A 12 -17.82 14.31 -8.55
C TYR A 12 -18.37 13.64 -7.29
N GLY A 13 -17.72 13.83 -6.13
CA GLY A 13 -18.07 13.14 -4.90
C GLY A 13 -17.61 11.67 -4.88
N VAL A 14 -17.38 11.14 -3.68
CA VAL A 14 -16.84 9.78 -3.50
C VAL A 14 -17.87 8.70 -3.89
N GLU A 15 -19.13 8.85 -3.47
CA GLU A 15 -20.15 7.81 -3.68
C GLU A 15 -20.54 7.63 -5.16
N PRO A 16 -20.76 8.70 -5.95
CA PRO A 16 -21.02 8.58 -7.39
C PRO A 16 -19.84 7.92 -8.13
N MET A 17 -18.61 8.30 -7.78
CA MET A 17 -17.41 7.66 -8.33
C MET A 17 -17.31 6.18 -7.98
N CYS A 18 -17.61 5.82 -6.73
CA CYS A 18 -17.61 4.42 -6.28
C CYS A 18 -18.64 3.59 -7.06
N ALA A 19 -19.80 4.15 -7.38
CA ALA A 19 -20.83 3.49 -8.18
C ALA A 19 -20.38 3.21 -9.63
N VAL A 20 -19.69 4.17 -10.26
CA VAL A 20 -19.16 4.02 -11.63
C VAL A 20 -17.93 3.11 -11.71
N LEU A 21 -17.10 3.08 -10.65
CA LEU A 21 -15.89 2.27 -10.55
C LEU A 21 -16.13 0.87 -9.95
N PRO A 22 -17.34 0.33 -10.06
CA PRO A 22 -17.95 -0.67 -9.15
C PRO A 22 -17.14 -1.05 -7.89
N ILE A 23 -16.97 -0.12 -6.96
CA ILE A 23 -16.44 -0.41 -5.62
C ILE A 23 -17.40 0.05 -4.53
N ALA A 24 -17.41 -0.65 -3.41
CA ALA A 24 -18.15 -0.20 -2.24
C ALA A 24 -17.48 1.07 -1.64
N PRO A 25 -18.23 2.14 -1.30
CA PRO A 25 -17.69 3.32 -0.62
C PRO A 25 -16.95 2.97 0.69
N ALA A 26 -17.44 1.96 1.41
CA ALA A 26 -16.79 1.45 2.62
C ALA A 26 -15.33 0.99 2.36
N THR A 27 -15.04 0.43 1.19
CA THR A 27 -13.68 0.02 0.80
C THR A 27 -12.77 1.23 0.63
N TYR A 28 -13.26 2.31 0.01
CA TYR A 28 -12.52 3.58 -0.10
C TYR A 28 -12.19 4.14 1.28
N PHE A 29 -13.20 4.30 2.15
CA PHE A 29 -12.99 4.87 3.48
C PHE A 29 -12.10 4.00 4.36
N ARG A 30 -12.22 2.67 4.26
CA ARG A 30 -11.32 1.73 4.95
C ARG A 30 -9.88 1.90 4.50
N HIS A 31 -9.65 2.12 3.21
CA HIS A 31 -8.30 2.41 2.71
C HIS A 31 -7.76 3.76 3.22
N LYS A 32 -8.60 4.80 3.29
CA LYS A 32 -8.22 6.08 3.90
C LYS A 32 -7.94 5.96 5.40
N ALA A 33 -8.67 5.11 6.12
CA ALA A 33 -8.38 4.82 7.52
C ALA A 33 -7.02 4.14 7.67
N TRP A 34 -6.71 3.10 6.90
CA TRP A 34 -5.40 2.45 6.90
C TRP A 34 -4.24 3.33 6.48
N ALA A 35 -4.49 4.36 5.65
CA ALA A 35 -3.47 5.34 5.28
C ALA A 35 -3.11 6.25 6.47
N ARG A 36 -4.11 6.69 7.23
CA ARG A 36 -3.93 7.51 8.45
C ARG A 36 -3.42 6.72 9.65
N HIS A 37 -3.83 5.45 9.73
CA HIS A 37 -3.53 4.53 10.83
C HIS A 37 -2.92 3.23 10.29
N PRO A 38 -1.62 3.24 9.94
CA PRO A 38 -0.93 2.04 9.47
C PRO A 38 -1.00 0.86 10.46
N GLU A 39 -1.07 1.14 11.75
CA GLU A 39 -1.20 0.18 12.86
C GLU A 39 -2.52 -0.60 12.85
N GLN A 40 -3.58 -0.06 12.22
CA GLN A 40 -4.87 -0.74 12.08
C GLN A 40 -4.92 -1.70 10.87
N ARG A 41 -3.83 -1.80 10.10
CA ARG A 41 -3.72 -2.78 9.01
C ARG A 41 -3.57 -4.17 9.60
N SER A 42 -3.90 -5.20 8.82
CA SER A 42 -3.64 -6.58 9.23
C SER A 42 -2.17 -6.80 9.57
N ALA A 43 -1.89 -7.70 10.52
CA ALA A 43 -0.52 -8.04 10.93
C ALA A 43 0.37 -8.40 9.73
N ARG A 44 -0.18 -9.11 8.73
CA ARG A 44 0.51 -9.41 7.47
C ARG A 44 0.96 -8.15 6.73
N ARG A 45 0.08 -7.15 6.56
CA ARG A 45 0.44 -5.90 5.86
C ARG A 45 1.48 -5.08 6.62
N GLN A 46 1.44 -5.09 7.95
CA GLN A 46 2.46 -4.43 8.77
C GLN A 46 3.82 -5.13 8.59
N ARG A 47 3.83 -6.47 8.64
CA ARG A 47 5.03 -7.29 8.38
C ARG A 47 5.58 -7.05 6.97
N ASP A 48 4.72 -7.03 5.95
CA ASP A 48 5.13 -6.77 4.57
C ASP A 48 5.76 -5.37 4.41
N ALA A 49 5.23 -4.36 5.09
CA ALA A 49 5.80 -3.02 5.09
C ALA A 49 7.21 -3.00 5.71
N TRP A 50 7.39 -3.68 6.85
CA TRP A 50 8.71 -3.83 7.48
C TRP A 50 9.69 -4.62 6.59
N LEU A 51 9.24 -5.74 6.01
CA LEU A 51 10.05 -6.57 5.13
C LEU A 51 10.53 -5.82 3.90
N LYS A 52 9.69 -4.96 3.30
CA LYS A 52 10.10 -4.12 2.16
C LYS A 52 11.30 -3.23 2.51
N THR A 53 11.30 -2.63 3.69
CA THR A 53 12.43 -1.81 4.15
C THR A 53 13.69 -2.66 4.35
N GLN A 54 13.57 -3.88 4.90
CA GLN A 54 14.71 -4.77 5.07
C GLN A 54 15.26 -5.29 3.74
N ILE A 55 14.37 -5.64 2.79
CA ILE A 55 14.73 -6.03 1.42
C ILE A 55 15.56 -4.93 0.77
N GLN A 56 15.08 -3.68 0.85
CA GLN A 56 15.77 -2.52 0.29
C GLN A 56 17.14 -2.31 0.96
N ARG A 57 17.19 -2.39 2.29
CA ARG A 57 18.45 -2.28 3.06
C ARG A 57 19.49 -3.28 2.56
N VAL A 58 19.14 -4.58 2.50
CA VAL A 58 20.05 -5.64 2.07
C VAL A 58 20.50 -5.42 0.62
N TRP A 59 19.60 -4.99 -0.26
CA TRP A 59 19.95 -4.72 -1.65
C TRP A 59 20.93 -3.55 -1.78
N ASP A 60 20.69 -2.45 -1.07
CA ASP A 60 21.55 -1.26 -1.07
C ASP A 60 22.92 -1.55 -0.44
N GLU A 61 22.96 -2.24 0.70
CA GLU A 61 24.20 -2.66 1.39
C GLU A 61 25.08 -3.59 0.53
N ASN A 62 24.47 -4.32 -0.41
CA ASN A 62 25.17 -5.20 -1.35
C ASN A 62 25.32 -4.59 -2.76
N PHE A 63 25.35 -3.25 -2.86
CA PHE A 63 25.60 -2.51 -4.09
C PHE A 63 24.64 -2.87 -5.25
N ALA A 64 23.39 -3.21 -4.93
CA ALA A 64 22.38 -3.63 -5.87
C ALA A 64 22.70 -4.92 -6.68
N VAL A 65 23.77 -5.64 -6.35
CA VAL A 65 24.21 -6.86 -7.07
C VAL A 65 23.42 -8.10 -6.64
N TYR A 66 22.84 -8.08 -5.43
CA TYR A 66 22.11 -9.23 -4.90
C TYR A 66 20.74 -9.36 -5.57
N GLY A 67 20.56 -10.45 -6.31
CA GLY A 67 19.26 -10.85 -6.82
C GLY A 67 18.32 -11.40 -5.74
N PRO A 68 17.05 -11.69 -6.08
CA PRO A 68 16.00 -12.02 -5.11
C PRO A 68 16.34 -13.17 -4.17
N ARG A 69 17.02 -14.22 -4.66
CA ARG A 69 17.41 -15.38 -3.84
C ARG A 69 18.44 -15.02 -2.76
N LYS A 70 19.44 -14.20 -3.08
CA LYS A 70 20.48 -13.80 -2.13
C LYS A 70 19.93 -12.83 -1.09
N VAL A 71 19.06 -11.91 -1.50
CA VAL A 71 18.34 -11.01 -0.59
C VAL A 71 17.49 -11.84 0.37
N TRP A 72 16.71 -12.80 -0.13
CA TRP A 72 15.86 -13.65 0.71
C TRP A 72 16.63 -14.46 1.76
N GLN A 73 17.84 -14.93 1.45
CA GLN A 73 18.68 -15.65 2.41
C GLN A 73 19.22 -14.78 3.57
N GLN A 74 19.16 -13.45 3.44
CA GLN A 74 19.66 -12.49 4.44
C GLN A 74 18.55 -11.77 5.22
N LEU A 75 17.29 -12.12 4.98
CA LEU A 75 16.10 -11.61 5.70
C LEU A 75 15.66 -12.58 6.78
#